data_AF-A0A543IQ59-F1
#
_entry.id   AF-A0A543IQ59-F1
#
_cell.length_a   1.000
_cell.length_b   1.000
_cell.length_c   1.000
_cell.angle_alpha   90.00
_cell.angle_beta   90.00
_cell.angle_gamma   90.00
#
_symmetry.space_group_name_H-M   'P 1'
#
loop_
_entity.id
_entity.type
_entity.pdbx_description
1 polymer ?
#
loop_
_entity_poly.entity_id
_entity_poly.type
_entity_poly.pdbx_seq_one_letter_code
_entity_poly.pdbx_strand_id
1 'polypeptide(L)'
;MCNNPPEWAKMIMAQIESTGVTARKLAQESVRVVARFKTLCPEIDSQSILTESTLSRLRSANARPKRDRLIVLGLTCDWVTDPASSHWTEKRCQDALAGAYAFAHEVLAASSGAPKRSGIPGDNPVIARHRHTKFAFGSAGEQLLAELDLNDGSAEAKLELLHRLAGDSDDARYWRMRAEARSPDYAPPESLPECCTAARRYALEYFRKQNLSLAQLFLQVAADRGDEESKKALASLKGFEEQLAASIRLVAGRTGTGTPSRSGPPRATSACRQ
;
A
#
# COMPACT_ATOMS: atom_id res chain seq x y z
N MET A 1 4.88 7.42 9.92
CA MET A 1 3.61 7.75 10.61
C MET A 1 2.50 7.09 9.83
N CYS A 2 1.79 6.13 10.43
CA CYS A 2 0.63 5.49 9.81
C CYS A 2 -0.42 6.57 9.56
N ASN A 3 -0.62 6.96 8.29
CA ASN A 3 -1.71 7.85 7.97
C ASN A 3 -2.99 7.06 8.17
N ASN A 4 -3.62 7.29 9.32
CA ASN A 4 -4.95 6.79 9.60
C ASN A 4 -5.85 7.20 8.43
N PRO A 5 -6.57 6.25 7.80
CA PRO A 5 -7.47 6.58 6.71
C PRO A 5 -8.45 7.65 7.19
N PRO A 6 -8.81 8.62 6.33
CA PRO A 6 -9.76 9.66 6.69
C PRO A 6 -11.07 9.01 7.12
N GLU A 7 -11.80 9.68 8.01
CA GLU A 7 -13.00 9.14 8.65
C GLU A 7 -14.02 8.61 7.64
N TRP A 8 -14.26 9.35 6.56
CA TRP A 8 -15.15 8.92 5.47
C TRP A 8 -14.71 7.59 4.81
N ALA A 9 -13.40 7.34 4.69
CA ALA A 9 -12.90 6.08 4.12
C ALA A 9 -13.05 4.93 5.11
N LYS A 10 -12.87 5.19 6.41
CA LYS A 10 -13.16 4.20 7.47
C LYS A 10 -14.63 3.79 7.47
N MET A 11 -15.55 4.74 7.28
CA MET A 11 -16.99 4.47 7.18
C MET A 11 -17.30 3.58 5.96
N ILE A 12 -16.70 3.87 4.80
CA ILE A 12 -16.85 3.04 3.60
C ILE A 12 -16.28 1.63 3.83
N MET A 13 -15.10 1.51 4.45
CA MET A 13 -14.51 0.20 4.74
C MET A 13 -15.38 -0.60 5.70
N ALA A 14 -15.85 0.01 6.79
CA ALA A 14 -16.75 -0.63 7.75
C ALA A 14 -18.05 -1.11 7.08
N GLN A 15 -18.64 -0.31 6.19
CA GLN A 15 -19.84 -0.68 5.44
C GLN A 15 -19.62 -1.83 4.45
N ILE A 16 -18.43 -1.93 3.86
CA ILE A 16 -18.07 -3.06 2.99
C ILE A 16 -17.80 -4.32 3.83
N GLU A 17 -17.05 -4.18 4.91
CA GLU A 17 -16.63 -5.30 5.77
C GLU A 17 -17.81 -5.94 6.50
N SER A 18 -18.81 -5.13 6.90
CA SER A 18 -20.04 -5.64 7.53
C SER A 18 -20.83 -6.61 6.65
N THR A 19 -20.65 -6.56 5.34
CA THR A 19 -21.33 -7.48 4.41
C THR A 19 -20.70 -8.87 4.35
N GLY A 20 -19.42 -9.01 4.73
CA GLY A 20 -18.66 -10.25 4.58
C GLY A 20 -18.43 -10.73 3.14
N VAL A 21 -18.82 -9.96 2.11
CA VAL A 21 -18.66 -10.32 0.69
C VAL A 21 -17.47 -9.62 0.04
N THR A 22 -16.96 -10.25 -1.01
CA THR A 22 -15.80 -9.74 -1.76
C THR A 22 -16.16 -8.51 -2.59
N ALA A 23 -15.18 -7.64 -2.84
CA ALA A 23 -15.35 -6.47 -3.72
C ALA A 23 -15.85 -6.85 -5.12
N ARG A 24 -15.42 -8.01 -5.65
CA ARG A 24 -15.91 -8.57 -6.91
C ARG A 24 -17.41 -8.86 -6.87
N LYS A 25 -17.92 -9.45 -5.79
CA LYS A 25 -19.35 -9.73 -5.63
C LYS A 25 -20.17 -8.45 -5.51
N LEU A 26 -19.69 -7.46 -4.74
CA LEU A 26 -20.32 -6.14 -4.66
C LEU A 26 -20.36 -5.45 -6.04
N ALA A 27 -19.27 -5.50 -6.79
CA ALA A 27 -19.22 -4.91 -8.13
C ALA A 27 -20.24 -5.57 -9.08
N GLN A 28 -20.35 -6.91 -9.06
CA GLN A 28 -21.32 -7.65 -9.85
C GLN A 28 -22.77 -7.32 -9.49
N GLU A 29 -23.10 -7.27 -8.19
CA GLU A 29 -24.47 -6.99 -7.74
C GLU A 29 -24.84 -5.51 -7.94
N SER A 30 -23.87 -4.59 -7.93
CA SER A 30 -24.12 -3.17 -8.18
C SER A 30 -24.79 -2.91 -9.54
N VAL A 31 -24.52 -3.73 -10.56
CA VAL A 31 -25.18 -3.64 -11.87
C VAL A 31 -26.69 -3.88 -11.74
N ARG A 32 -27.07 -4.90 -10.96
CA ARG A 32 -28.47 -5.25 -10.72
C ARG A 32 -29.18 -4.21 -9.86
N VAL A 33 -28.49 -3.69 -8.85
CA VAL A 33 -28.98 -2.61 -7.98
C VAL A 33 -29.24 -1.34 -8.79
N VAL A 34 -28.29 -0.91 -9.63
CA VAL A 34 -28.48 0.24 -10.52
C VAL A 34 -29.68 0.02 -11.43
N ALA A 35 -29.80 -1.14 -12.07
CA ALA A 35 -30.94 -1.44 -12.94
C ALA A 35 -32.28 -1.43 -12.18
N ARG A 36 -32.32 -1.95 -10.95
CA ARG A 36 -33.51 -2.04 -10.10
C ARG A 36 -33.97 -0.67 -9.55
N PHE A 37 -33.03 0.19 -9.18
CA PHE A 37 -33.31 1.45 -8.48
C PHE A 37 -33.34 2.68 -9.38
N LYS A 38 -32.91 2.58 -10.64
CA LYS A 38 -32.88 3.71 -11.59
C LYS A 38 -34.23 4.43 -11.75
N THR A 39 -35.35 3.71 -11.64
CA THR A 39 -36.69 4.31 -11.74
C THR A 39 -37.09 5.09 -10.49
N LEU A 40 -36.63 4.65 -9.31
CA LEU A 40 -36.89 5.30 -8.02
C LEU A 40 -35.90 6.42 -7.72
N CYS A 41 -34.70 6.35 -8.30
CA CYS A 41 -33.61 7.28 -8.09
C CYS A 41 -32.94 7.62 -9.44
N PRO A 42 -33.47 8.61 -10.19
CA PRO A 42 -32.96 8.95 -11.52
C PRO A 42 -31.52 9.46 -11.55
N GLU A 43 -31.00 9.94 -10.41
CA GLU A 43 -29.60 10.35 -10.27
C GLU A 43 -28.60 9.18 -10.32
N ILE A 44 -29.09 7.94 -10.12
CA ILE A 44 -28.29 6.73 -10.29
C ILE A 44 -28.36 6.30 -11.76
N ASP A 45 -27.21 6.29 -12.42
CA ASP A 45 -27.08 5.94 -13.83
C ASP A 45 -26.08 4.80 -14.07
N SER A 46 -25.84 4.45 -15.34
CA SER A 46 -24.86 3.42 -15.68
C SER A 46 -23.41 3.81 -15.33
N GLN A 47 -23.11 5.09 -15.11
CA GLN A 47 -21.79 5.56 -14.68
C GLN A 47 -21.59 5.45 -13.15
N SER A 48 -22.69 5.24 -12.42
CA SER A 48 -22.75 5.02 -10.98
C SER A 48 -22.43 3.58 -10.58
N ILE A 49 -22.36 2.65 -11.55
CA ILE A 49 -22.01 1.24 -11.33
C ILE A 49 -20.64 1.13 -10.64
N LEU A 50 -20.58 0.27 -9.62
CA LEU A 50 -19.37 0.04 -8.86
C LEU A 50 -18.53 -1.03 -9.55
N THR A 51 -17.31 -0.65 -9.94
CA THR A 51 -16.29 -1.59 -10.38
C THR A 51 -15.39 -1.97 -9.21
N GLU A 52 -14.67 -3.10 -9.31
CA GLU A 52 -13.64 -3.46 -8.32
C GLU A 52 -12.60 -2.34 -8.15
N SER A 53 -12.23 -1.67 -9.25
CA SER A 53 -11.34 -0.50 -9.21
C SER A 53 -11.96 0.72 -8.51
N THR A 54 -13.28 0.88 -8.55
CA THR A 54 -13.97 1.97 -7.85
C THR A 54 -14.00 1.68 -6.35
N LEU A 55 -14.35 0.46 -5.96
CA LEU A 55 -14.34 0.03 -4.56
C LEU A 55 -12.94 0.11 -3.94
N SER A 56 -11.91 -0.36 -4.67
CA SER A 56 -10.52 -0.26 -4.23
C SER A 56 -10.08 1.19 -4.00
N ARG A 57 -10.41 2.10 -4.92
CA ARG A 57 -10.09 3.53 -4.79
C ARG A 57 -10.83 4.21 -3.64
N LEU A 58 -12.06 3.82 -3.35
CA LEU A 58 -12.83 4.34 -2.22
C LEU A 58 -12.24 3.86 -0.88
N ARG A 59 -11.88 2.58 -0.76
CA ARG A 59 -11.26 2.00 0.45
C ARG A 59 -9.89 2.59 0.74
N SER A 60 -9.08 2.81 -0.29
CA SER A 60 -7.74 3.40 -0.17
C SER A 60 -7.73 4.92 -0.04
N ALA A 61 -8.89 5.56 0.06
CA ALA A 61 -9.06 7.01 0.08
C ALA A 61 -8.46 7.76 -1.13
N ASN A 62 -8.24 7.04 -2.24
CA ASN A 62 -7.58 7.54 -3.45
C ASN A 62 -8.54 8.19 -4.45
N ALA A 63 -9.85 8.12 -4.20
CA ALA A 63 -10.85 8.87 -4.94
C ALA A 63 -11.82 9.52 -3.96
N ARG A 64 -12.16 10.79 -4.20
CA ARG A 64 -13.25 11.43 -3.46
C ARG A 64 -14.54 10.67 -3.70
N PRO A 65 -15.30 10.37 -2.64
CA PRO A 65 -16.57 9.68 -2.81
C PRO A 65 -17.56 10.62 -3.50
N LYS A 66 -18.27 10.10 -4.49
CA LYS A 66 -19.36 10.81 -5.16
C LYS A 66 -20.69 10.33 -4.59
N ARG A 67 -21.67 11.23 -4.50
CA ARG A 67 -22.99 10.97 -3.90
C ARG A 67 -23.68 9.75 -4.51
N ASP A 68 -23.84 9.76 -5.84
CA ASP A 68 -24.39 8.67 -6.66
C ASP A 68 -23.76 7.30 -6.32
N ARG A 69 -22.42 7.24 -6.27
CA ARG A 69 -21.69 6.00 -5.99
C ARG A 69 -21.79 5.55 -4.53
N LEU A 70 -21.92 6.47 -3.59
CA LEU A 70 -22.17 6.14 -2.19
C LEU A 70 -23.57 5.58 -1.99
N ILE A 71 -24.57 6.13 -2.69
CA ILE A 71 -25.93 5.61 -2.67
C ILE A 71 -25.96 4.19 -3.26
N VAL A 72 -25.33 3.99 -4.42
CA VAL A 72 -25.21 2.64 -5.02
C VAL A 72 -24.47 1.70 -4.07
N LEU A 73 -23.43 2.14 -3.38
CA LEU A 73 -22.70 1.31 -2.42
C LEU A 73 -23.58 0.89 -1.24
N GLY A 74 -24.28 1.83 -0.61
CA GLY A 74 -25.21 1.55 0.49
C GLY A 74 -26.29 0.56 0.06
N LEU A 75 -26.96 0.83 -1.05
CA LEU A 75 -27.97 -0.07 -1.63
C LEU A 75 -27.40 -1.46 -1.95
N THR A 76 -26.19 -1.52 -2.50
CA THR A 76 -25.55 -2.80 -2.84
C THR A 76 -25.20 -3.59 -1.60
N CYS A 77 -24.69 -2.96 -0.54
CA CYS A 77 -24.42 -3.62 0.74
C CYS A 77 -25.71 -4.19 1.34
N ASP A 78 -26.78 -3.42 1.41
CA ASP A 78 -28.07 -3.89 1.93
C ASP A 78 -28.61 -5.05 1.08
N TRP A 79 -28.52 -4.92 -0.25
CA TRP A 79 -28.98 -5.93 -1.20
C TRP A 79 -28.28 -7.28 -1.06
N VAL A 80 -26.96 -7.29 -0.81
CA VAL A 80 -26.20 -8.54 -0.67
C VAL A 80 -26.32 -9.18 0.72
N THR A 81 -26.62 -8.38 1.75
CA THR A 81 -26.82 -8.88 3.12
C THR A 81 -28.22 -9.44 3.35
N ASP A 82 -29.21 -8.99 2.58
CA ASP A 82 -30.59 -9.47 2.68
C ASP A 82 -30.84 -10.61 1.67
N PRO A 83 -31.03 -11.86 2.12
CA PRO A 83 -31.31 -12.99 1.22
C PRO A 83 -32.65 -12.85 0.48
N ALA A 84 -33.56 -11.99 0.94
CA ALA A 84 -34.85 -11.71 0.30
C ALA A 84 -34.82 -10.46 -0.61
N SER A 85 -33.64 -9.92 -0.92
CA SER A 85 -33.49 -8.68 -1.71
C SER A 85 -34.16 -8.70 -3.07
N SER A 86 -34.20 -9.86 -3.72
CA SER A 86 -34.89 -10.05 -5.00
C SER A 86 -36.41 -9.87 -4.93
N HIS A 87 -36.98 -9.91 -3.72
CA HIS A 87 -38.42 -9.79 -3.45
C HIS A 87 -38.77 -8.55 -2.62
N TRP A 88 -37.87 -7.56 -2.53
CA TRP A 88 -38.17 -6.32 -1.83
C TRP A 88 -39.42 -5.65 -2.39
N THR A 89 -40.34 -5.33 -1.48
CA THR A 89 -41.51 -4.51 -1.75
C THR A 89 -41.08 -3.09 -2.08
N GLU A 90 -41.95 -2.31 -2.73
CA GLU A 90 -41.66 -0.91 -3.04
C GLU A 90 -41.32 -0.10 -1.79
N LYS A 91 -42.06 -0.32 -0.69
CA LYS A 91 -41.77 0.30 0.61
C LYS A 91 -40.37 -0.06 1.11
N ARG A 92 -39.97 -1.34 1.02
CA ARG A 92 -38.62 -1.78 1.44
C ARG A 92 -37.53 -1.15 0.56
N CYS A 93 -37.77 -1.00 -0.74
CA CYS A 93 -36.85 -0.29 -1.64
C CYS A 93 -36.73 1.19 -1.26
N GLN A 94 -37.84 1.87 -0.93
CA GLN A 94 -37.81 3.27 -0.49
C GLN A 94 -37.07 3.44 0.84
N ASP A 95 -37.31 2.55 1.81
CA ASP A 95 -36.62 2.54 3.10
C ASP A 95 -35.10 2.32 2.91
N ALA A 96 -34.70 1.35 2.08
CA ALA A 96 -33.31 1.09 1.75
C ALA A 96 -32.66 2.29 1.02
N LEU A 97 -33.38 2.93 0.11
CA LEU A 97 -32.91 4.13 -0.57
C LEU A 97 -32.72 5.30 0.40
N ALA A 98 -33.64 5.51 1.33
CA ALA A 98 -33.50 6.51 2.39
C ALA A 98 -32.27 6.25 3.27
N GLY A 99 -32.03 4.98 3.65
CA GLY A 99 -30.83 4.55 4.36
C GLY A 99 -29.55 4.83 3.57
N ALA A 100 -29.53 4.50 2.27
CA ALA A 100 -28.41 4.77 1.40
C ALA A 100 -28.13 6.28 1.21
N TYR A 101 -29.17 7.11 1.17
CA TYR A 101 -29.02 8.56 1.19
C TYR A 101 -28.43 9.06 2.51
N ALA A 102 -28.92 8.57 3.65
CA ALA A 102 -28.38 8.94 4.96
C ALA A 102 -26.89 8.59 5.05
N PHE A 103 -26.53 7.36 4.68
CA PHE A 103 -25.13 6.93 4.58
C PHE A 103 -24.31 7.85 3.66
N ALA A 104 -24.80 8.14 2.46
CA ALA A 104 -24.08 9.01 1.53
C ALA A 104 -23.89 10.43 2.11
N HIS A 105 -24.90 10.96 2.79
CA HIS A 105 -24.83 12.25 3.47
C HIS A 105 -23.83 12.26 4.61
N GLU A 106 -23.80 11.22 5.45
CA GLU A 106 -22.84 11.09 6.56
C GLU A 106 -21.40 10.98 6.06
N VAL A 107 -21.16 10.15 5.03
CA VAL A 107 -19.83 10.00 4.43
C VAL A 107 -19.36 11.30 3.77
N LEU A 108 -20.24 12.03 3.09
CA LEU A 108 -19.92 13.33 2.50
C LEU A 108 -19.71 14.41 3.57
N ALA A 109 -20.48 14.38 4.66
CA ALA A 109 -20.30 15.28 5.81
C ALA A 109 -18.93 15.06 6.46
N ALA A 110 -18.55 13.81 6.71
CA ALA A 110 -17.21 13.42 7.18
C ALA A 110 -16.10 13.78 6.18
N SER A 111 -16.41 13.83 4.88
CA SER A 111 -15.49 14.34 3.85
C SER A 111 -15.36 15.88 3.88
N SER A 112 -16.41 16.58 4.30
CA SER A 112 -16.49 18.06 4.33
C SER A 112 -15.95 18.72 5.61
N GLY A 113 -15.79 17.94 6.70
CA GLY A 113 -15.20 18.40 7.98
C GLY A 113 -13.67 18.54 7.96
N ALA A 114 -13.00 18.13 6.88
CA ALA A 114 -11.60 18.50 6.64
C ALA A 114 -11.54 19.99 6.26
N PRO A 115 -10.59 20.79 6.79
CA PRO A 115 -10.55 22.22 6.53
C PRO A 115 -10.60 22.47 5.02
N LYS A 116 -11.57 23.30 4.61
CA LYS A 116 -11.73 23.81 3.25
C LYS A 116 -10.39 24.38 2.80
N ARG A 117 -9.60 23.60 2.05
CA ARG A 117 -8.53 24.17 1.24
C ARG A 117 -9.19 24.86 0.06
N SER A 118 -9.40 26.16 0.25
CA SER A 118 -9.53 27.18 -0.79
C SER A 118 -8.60 26.84 -1.97
N GLY A 119 -9.15 26.94 -3.18
CA GLY A 119 -8.67 26.26 -4.38
C GLY A 119 -7.16 26.35 -4.69
N ILE A 120 -6.58 25.19 -5.01
CA ILE A 120 -5.27 25.01 -5.70
C ILE A 120 -5.39 23.71 -6.54
N PRO A 121 -4.87 23.64 -7.79
CA PRO A 121 -5.13 22.53 -8.72
C PRO A 121 -4.36 21.26 -8.36
N GLY A 122 -4.99 20.09 -8.63
CA GLY A 122 -4.34 18.78 -8.75
C GLY A 122 -3.66 18.21 -7.50
N ASP A 123 -4.21 17.13 -6.93
CA ASP A 123 -3.32 16.14 -6.30
C ASP A 123 -2.39 15.66 -7.41
N ASN A 124 -1.16 16.16 -7.41
CA ASN A 124 -0.18 15.80 -8.41
C ASN A 124 -0.08 14.26 -8.41
N PRO A 125 -0.45 13.56 -9.51
CA PRO A 125 -0.46 12.09 -9.55
C PRO A 125 0.89 11.51 -9.11
N VAL A 126 1.98 12.27 -9.28
CA VAL A 126 3.31 11.98 -8.74
C VAL A 126 3.29 11.74 -7.22
N ILE A 127 2.61 12.57 -6.42
CA ILE A 127 2.59 12.47 -4.95
C ILE A 127 1.87 11.19 -4.48
N ALA A 128 0.78 10.80 -5.14
CA ALA A 128 0.06 9.57 -4.83
C ALA A 128 0.90 8.32 -5.16
N ARG A 129 1.54 8.31 -6.33
CA ARG A 129 2.42 7.21 -6.77
C ARG A 129 3.67 7.08 -5.90
N HIS A 130 4.23 8.20 -5.43
CA HIS A 130 5.31 8.20 -4.44
C HIS A 130 4.84 7.56 -3.13
N ARG A 131 3.66 7.90 -2.62
CA ARG A 131 3.11 7.29 -1.39
C ARG A 131 2.88 5.78 -1.55
N HIS A 132 2.36 5.33 -2.70
CA HIS A 132 2.17 3.91 -2.96
C HIS A 132 3.49 3.14 -2.98
N THR A 133 4.51 3.65 -3.66
CA THR A 133 5.86 3.06 -3.65
C THR A 133 6.42 2.94 -2.22
N LYS A 134 6.25 3.97 -1.38
CA LYS A 134 6.66 3.92 0.03
C LYS A 134 5.90 2.88 0.84
N PHE A 135 4.60 2.72 0.57
CA PHE A 135 3.77 1.75 1.27
C PHE A 135 4.13 0.31 0.87
N ALA A 136 4.31 0.05 -0.44
CA ALA A 136 4.62 -1.27 -0.97
C ALA A 136 6.02 -1.75 -0.57
N PHE A 137 7.01 -0.86 -0.54
CA PHE A 137 8.42 -1.24 -0.39
C PHE A 137 9.14 -0.59 0.81
N GLY A 138 8.40 0.08 1.69
CA GLY A 138 8.92 0.68 2.91
C GLY A 138 10.07 1.65 2.69
N SER A 139 11.09 1.58 3.54
CA SER A 139 12.29 2.42 3.50
C SER A 139 13.12 2.22 2.23
N ALA A 140 13.12 1.01 1.66
CA ALA A 140 13.78 0.73 0.38
C ALA A 140 13.07 1.48 -0.77
N GLY A 141 11.73 1.50 -0.77
CA GLY A 141 10.94 2.34 -1.67
C GLY A 141 11.25 3.83 -1.53
N GLU A 142 11.47 4.33 -0.30
CA GLU A 142 11.88 5.72 -0.07
C GLU A 142 13.24 6.06 -0.69
N GLN A 143 14.21 5.15 -0.57
CA GLN A 143 15.54 5.33 -1.16
C GLN A 143 15.45 5.42 -2.69
N LEU A 144 14.68 4.53 -3.33
CA LEU A 144 14.48 4.58 -4.78
C LEU A 144 13.77 5.85 -5.25
N LEU A 145 12.80 6.36 -4.49
CA LEU A 145 12.15 7.63 -4.81
C LEU A 145 13.09 8.81 -4.71
N ALA A 146 14.08 8.77 -3.81
CA ALA A 146 15.11 9.79 -3.72
C ALA A 146 16.09 9.75 -4.91
N GLU A 147 16.22 8.61 -5.61
CA GLU A 147 17.04 8.48 -6.82
C GLU A 147 16.37 9.08 -8.07
N LEU A 148 15.08 9.46 -8.03
CA LEU A 148 14.35 10.05 -9.17
C LEU A 148 14.92 11.40 -9.66
N ASP A 149 15.70 12.07 -8.83
CA ASP A 149 16.31 13.37 -9.14
C ASP A 149 17.55 13.23 -10.05
N LEU A 150 18.03 12.00 -10.31
CA LEU A 150 19.22 11.72 -11.14
C LEU A 150 18.96 11.81 -12.66
N ASN A 151 17.70 11.97 -13.06
CA ASN A 151 17.23 12.33 -14.41
C ASN A 151 17.70 11.44 -15.59
N ASP A 152 18.08 10.19 -15.35
CA ASP A 152 18.51 9.21 -16.37
C ASP A 152 17.45 8.13 -16.68
N GLY A 153 16.29 8.17 -16.01
CA GLY A 153 15.22 7.18 -16.14
C GLY A 153 15.49 5.83 -15.44
N SER A 154 16.67 5.65 -14.82
CA SER A 154 17.10 4.40 -14.18
C SER A 154 16.25 4.08 -12.96
N ALA A 155 15.97 5.09 -12.13
CA ALA A 155 15.12 4.95 -10.95
C ALA A 155 13.66 4.62 -11.34
N GLU A 156 13.13 5.25 -12.39
CA GLU A 156 11.81 4.93 -12.91
C GLU A 156 11.72 3.50 -13.46
N ALA A 157 12.73 3.03 -14.19
CA ALA A 157 12.80 1.65 -14.68
C ALA A 157 12.84 0.61 -13.55
N LYS A 158 13.55 0.93 -12.46
CA LYS A 158 13.63 0.10 -11.25
C LYS A 158 12.29 0.04 -10.51
N LEU A 159 11.60 1.18 -10.38
CA LEU A 159 10.27 1.24 -9.76
C LEU A 159 9.21 0.54 -10.61
N GLU A 160 9.27 0.68 -11.92
CA GLU A 160 8.44 -0.06 -12.87
C GLU A 160 8.54 -1.56 -12.62
N LEU A 161 9.76 -2.08 -12.56
CA LEU A 161 10.01 -3.51 -12.38
C LEU A 161 9.48 -4.02 -11.04
N LEU A 162 9.72 -3.28 -9.96
CA LEU A 162 9.25 -3.66 -8.63
C LEU A 162 7.73 -3.73 -8.56
N HIS A 163 7.02 -2.71 -9.07
CA HIS A 163 5.56 -2.71 -9.09
C HIS A 163 4.99 -3.80 -9.99
N ARG A 164 5.64 -4.09 -11.12
CA ARG A 164 5.25 -5.20 -12.00
C ARG A 164 5.39 -6.55 -11.28
N LEU A 165 6.51 -6.80 -10.62
CA LEU A 165 6.73 -8.02 -9.83
C LEU A 165 5.86 -8.05 -8.56
N ALA A 166 5.43 -6.92 -8.01
CA ALA A 166 4.44 -6.87 -6.94
C ALA A 166 3.01 -7.18 -7.43
N GLY A 167 2.74 -6.97 -8.72
CA GLY A 167 1.42 -7.17 -9.33
C GLY A 167 0.60 -5.89 -9.44
N ASP A 168 1.21 -4.75 -9.13
CA ASP A 168 0.60 -3.42 -9.17
C ASP A 168 0.68 -2.84 -10.58
N SER A 169 -0.16 -3.34 -11.49
CA SER A 169 -0.13 -3.01 -12.92
C SER A 169 -0.32 -1.51 -13.24
N ASP A 170 -1.11 -0.80 -12.43
CA ASP A 170 -1.34 0.64 -12.60
C ASP A 170 -0.12 1.48 -12.22
N ASP A 171 0.59 1.10 -11.15
CA ASP A 171 1.82 1.77 -10.72
C ASP A 171 2.98 1.41 -11.67
N ALA A 172 3.08 0.14 -12.09
CA ALA A 172 4.05 -0.30 -13.09
C ALA A 172 3.88 0.48 -14.41
N ARG A 173 2.66 0.61 -14.93
CA ARG A 173 2.39 1.40 -16.14
C ARG A 173 2.80 2.87 -15.98
N TYR A 174 2.54 3.47 -14.83
CA TYR A 174 2.94 4.85 -14.55
C TYR A 174 4.45 5.03 -14.61
N TRP A 175 5.21 4.17 -13.92
CA TRP A 175 6.66 4.24 -13.89
C TRP A 175 7.30 3.91 -15.23
N ARG A 176 6.73 2.96 -15.99
CA ARG A 176 7.12 2.64 -17.37
C ARG A 176 7.08 3.87 -18.27
N MET A 177 5.95 4.58 -18.33
CA MET A 177 5.82 5.76 -19.17
C MET A 177 6.85 6.84 -18.81
N ARG A 178 7.20 6.97 -17.52
CA ARG A 178 8.23 7.92 -17.09
C ARG A 178 9.65 7.47 -17.42
N ALA A 179 9.93 6.17 -17.32
CA ALA A 179 11.20 5.59 -17.72
C ALA A 179 11.43 5.79 -19.22
N GLU A 180 10.43 5.46 -20.05
CA GLU A 180 10.46 5.67 -21.52
C GLU A 180 10.62 7.16 -21.88
N ALA A 181 9.94 8.06 -21.16
CA ALA A 181 10.05 9.50 -21.40
C ALA A 181 11.44 10.08 -21.05
N ARG A 182 12.20 9.44 -20.15
CA ARG A 182 13.52 9.90 -19.69
C ARG A 182 14.67 9.15 -20.34
N SER A 183 14.44 7.92 -20.78
CA SER A 183 15.38 7.05 -21.46
C SER A 183 14.67 6.41 -22.65
N PRO A 184 14.75 7.02 -23.84
CA PRO A 184 14.09 6.50 -25.05
C PRO A 184 14.56 5.09 -25.46
N ASP A 185 15.77 4.70 -25.04
CA ASP A 185 16.34 3.37 -25.26
C ASP A 185 15.89 2.32 -24.21
N TYR A 186 15.07 2.73 -23.22
CA TYR A 186 14.56 1.82 -22.21
C TYR A 186 13.58 0.81 -22.84
N ALA A 187 14.04 -0.44 -22.93
CA ALA A 187 13.22 -1.59 -23.27
C ALA A 187 12.74 -2.28 -21.98
N PRO A 188 11.46 -2.19 -21.61
CA PRO A 188 10.94 -2.89 -20.45
C PRO A 188 10.92 -4.40 -20.73
N PRO A 189 11.25 -5.25 -19.74
CA PRO A 189 11.16 -6.70 -19.89
C PRO A 189 9.73 -7.11 -20.25
N GLU A 190 9.55 -8.10 -21.13
CA GLU A 190 8.22 -8.48 -21.62
C GLU A 190 7.69 -9.73 -20.92
N SER A 191 8.59 -10.62 -20.52
CA SER A 191 8.26 -11.88 -19.87
C SER A 191 8.60 -11.89 -18.38
N LEU A 192 7.93 -12.75 -17.60
CA LEU A 192 8.25 -12.93 -16.18
C LEU A 192 9.72 -13.36 -15.96
N PRO A 193 10.30 -14.31 -16.74
CA PRO A 193 11.72 -14.64 -16.64
C PRO A 193 12.66 -13.45 -16.88
N GLU A 194 12.35 -12.57 -17.85
CA GLU A 194 13.11 -11.35 -18.08
C GLU A 194 12.98 -10.36 -16.92
N CYS A 195 11.79 -10.22 -16.34
CA CYS A 195 11.58 -9.38 -15.16
C CYS A 195 12.43 -9.87 -13.98
N CYS A 196 12.43 -11.18 -13.71
CA CYS A 196 13.25 -11.77 -12.65
C CYS A 196 14.76 -11.59 -12.95
N THR A 197 15.17 -11.75 -14.19
CA THR A 197 16.57 -11.51 -14.63
C THR A 197 16.98 -10.05 -14.41
N ALA A 198 16.12 -9.10 -14.79
CA ALA A 198 16.35 -7.68 -14.56
C ALA A 198 16.42 -7.35 -13.06
N ALA A 199 15.59 -7.98 -12.23
CA ALA A 199 15.60 -7.79 -10.79
C ALA A 199 16.91 -8.28 -10.17
N ARG A 200 17.41 -9.46 -10.57
CA ARG A 200 18.74 -9.95 -10.14
C ARG A 200 19.86 -9.01 -10.57
N ARG A 201 19.80 -8.45 -11.78
CA ARG A 201 20.78 -7.46 -12.26
C ARG A 201 20.79 -6.21 -11.40
N TYR A 202 19.63 -5.64 -11.09
CA TYR A 202 19.54 -4.46 -10.20
C TYR A 202 19.95 -4.78 -8.77
N ALA A 203 19.63 -5.97 -8.27
CA ALA A 203 20.11 -6.42 -6.96
C ALA A 203 21.64 -6.45 -6.89
N LEU A 204 22.29 -6.98 -7.93
CA LEU A 204 23.75 -7.00 -8.03
C LEU A 204 24.35 -5.59 -8.11
N GLU A 205 23.70 -4.67 -8.81
CA GLU A 205 24.09 -3.25 -8.85
C GLU A 205 24.06 -2.63 -7.44
N TYR A 206 22.97 -2.81 -6.70
CA TYR A 206 22.84 -2.28 -5.34
C TYR A 206 23.78 -2.97 -4.34
N PHE A 207 24.03 -4.26 -4.50
CA PHE A 207 25.02 -4.98 -3.71
C PHE A 207 26.42 -4.37 -3.88
N ARG A 208 26.83 -4.07 -5.13
CA ARG A 208 28.12 -3.40 -5.41
C ARG A 208 28.19 -2.00 -4.81
N LYS A 209 27.06 -1.30 -4.73
CA LYS A 209 26.92 0.00 -4.06
C LYS A 209 26.83 -0.11 -2.53
N GLN A 210 26.97 -1.32 -1.97
CA GLN A 210 26.79 -1.62 -0.53
C GLN A 210 25.40 -1.27 0.01
N ASN A 211 24.41 -1.09 -0.87
CA ASN A 211 23.03 -0.89 -0.48
C ASN A 211 22.33 -2.26 -0.39
N LEU A 212 22.57 -2.95 0.73
CA LEU A 212 22.02 -4.28 0.96
C LEU A 212 20.48 -4.27 1.01
N SER A 213 19.88 -3.20 1.53
CA SER A 213 18.41 -3.09 1.61
C SER A 213 17.73 -3.13 0.24
N LEU A 214 18.26 -2.39 -0.75
CA LEU A 214 17.71 -2.43 -2.10
C LEU A 214 18.07 -3.73 -2.82
N ALA A 215 19.28 -4.25 -2.61
CA ALA A 215 19.65 -5.55 -3.16
C ALA A 215 18.69 -6.67 -2.70
N GLN A 216 18.35 -6.68 -1.40
CA GLN A 216 17.37 -7.60 -0.84
C GLN A 216 15.98 -7.42 -1.42
N LEU A 217 15.50 -6.18 -1.54
CA LEU A 217 14.16 -5.89 -2.08
C LEU A 217 13.96 -6.52 -3.45
N PHE A 218 14.90 -6.30 -4.38
CA PHE A 218 14.80 -6.84 -5.75
C PHE A 218 14.85 -8.37 -5.78
N LEU A 219 15.71 -9.00 -4.96
CA LEU A 219 15.76 -10.46 -4.87
C LEU A 219 14.49 -11.03 -4.24
N GLN A 220 13.94 -10.37 -3.22
CA GLN A 220 12.74 -10.81 -2.52
C GLN A 220 11.53 -10.81 -3.45
N VAL A 221 11.27 -9.70 -4.17
CA VAL A 221 10.10 -9.63 -5.07
C VAL A 221 10.17 -10.64 -6.22
N ALA A 222 11.38 -10.94 -6.72
CA ALA A 222 11.57 -11.98 -7.73
C ALA A 222 11.42 -13.39 -7.15
N ALA A 223 11.96 -13.64 -5.95
CA ALA A 223 11.81 -14.90 -5.23
C ALA A 223 10.33 -15.22 -4.91
N ASP A 224 9.55 -14.21 -4.53
CA ASP A 224 8.10 -14.32 -4.26
C ASP A 224 7.31 -14.69 -5.52
N ARG A 225 7.86 -14.40 -6.71
CA ARG A 225 7.33 -14.83 -8.02
C ARG A 225 7.83 -16.21 -8.47
N GLY A 226 8.52 -16.94 -7.61
CA GLY A 226 8.97 -18.29 -7.87
C GLY A 226 10.35 -18.39 -8.54
N ASP A 227 11.12 -17.30 -8.60
CA ASP A 227 12.47 -17.34 -9.19
C ASP A 227 13.48 -18.00 -8.24
N GLU A 228 13.85 -19.24 -8.55
CA GLU A 228 14.77 -20.05 -7.73
C GLU A 228 16.18 -19.45 -7.63
N GLU A 229 16.65 -18.77 -8.67
CA GLU A 229 17.96 -18.09 -8.63
C GLU A 229 17.95 -16.94 -7.62
N SER A 230 16.88 -16.15 -7.57
CA SER A 230 16.73 -15.06 -6.60
C SER A 230 16.59 -15.59 -5.18
N LYS A 231 15.90 -16.73 -4.97
CA LYS A 231 15.84 -17.40 -3.66
C LYS A 231 17.24 -17.80 -3.17
N LYS A 232 18.05 -18.41 -4.05
CA LYS A 232 19.45 -18.77 -3.73
C LYS A 232 20.30 -17.53 -3.43
N ALA A 233 20.20 -16.49 -4.27
CA ALA A 233 20.95 -15.25 -4.07
C ALA A 233 20.56 -14.54 -2.77
N LEU A 234 19.27 -14.55 -2.41
CA LEU A 234 18.77 -13.99 -1.16
C LEU A 234 19.31 -14.76 0.07
N ALA A 235 19.36 -16.09 0.00
CA ALA A 235 19.94 -16.91 1.07
C ALA A 235 21.44 -16.60 1.26
N SER A 236 22.20 -16.49 0.17
CA SER A 236 23.61 -16.08 0.22
C SER A 236 23.80 -14.69 0.83
N LEU A 237 22.93 -13.74 0.47
CA LEU A 237 22.97 -12.36 0.98
C LEU A 237 22.70 -12.30 2.49
N LYS A 238 21.72 -13.07 2.98
CA LYS A 238 21.44 -13.19 4.43
C LYS A 238 22.62 -13.79 5.19
N GLY A 239 23.23 -14.85 4.64
CA GLY A 239 24.42 -15.46 5.25
C GLY A 239 25.60 -14.48 5.34
N PHE A 240 25.78 -13.61 4.34
CA PHE A 240 26.78 -12.55 4.38
C PHE A 240 26.50 -11.51 5.47
N GLU A 241 25.25 -11.07 5.63
CA GLU A 241 24.87 -10.11 6.68
C GLU A 241 25.07 -10.66 8.09
N GLU A 242 24.76 -11.93 8.31
CA GLU A 242 24.97 -12.61 9.60
C GLU A 242 26.47 -12.67 9.95
N GLN A 243 27.32 -13.00 8.97
CA GLN A 243 28.77 -13.01 9.14
C GLN A 243 29.34 -11.62 9.42
N LEU A 244 28.82 -10.60 8.74
CA LEU A 244 29.21 -9.21 8.97
C LEU A 244 28.82 -8.75 10.39
N ALA A 245 27.59 -9.05 10.81
CA ALA A 245 27.09 -8.72 12.15
C ALA A 245 27.90 -9.44 13.25
N ALA A 246 28.23 -10.71 13.05
CA ALA A 246 29.08 -11.48 13.96
C ALA A 246 30.49 -10.86 14.08
N SER A 247 31.07 -10.45 12.96
CA SER A 247 32.38 -9.79 12.92
C SER A 247 32.37 -8.45 13.66
N ILE A 248 31.33 -7.64 13.48
CA ILE A 248 31.18 -6.36 14.19
C ILE A 248 31.07 -6.57 15.71
N ARG A 249 30.31 -7.57 16.17
CA ARG A 249 30.18 -7.88 17.61
C ARG A 249 31.50 -8.31 18.24
N LEU A 250 32.30 -9.10 17.53
CA LEU A 250 33.63 -9.52 18.00
C LEU A 250 34.59 -8.34 18.16
N VAL A 251 34.53 -7.36 17.26
CA VAL A 251 35.34 -6.13 17.35
C VAL A 251 34.86 -5.24 18.51
N ALA A 252 33.55 -5.04 18.65
CA ALA A 252 32.98 -4.24 19.74
C ALA A 252 33.25 -4.85 21.13
N GLY A 253 33.14 -6.17 21.26
CA GLY A 253 33.40 -6.90 22.52
C GLY A 253 34.85 -6.80 23.01
N ARG A 254 35.82 -6.57 22.12
CA ARG A 254 37.23 -6.35 22.48
C ARG A 254 37.53 -4.96 23.04
N THR A 255 36.64 -3.97 22.83
CA THR A 255 36.84 -2.59 23.30
C THR A 255 36.27 -2.31 24.70
N GLY A 256 35.55 -3.28 25.31
CA GLY A 256 34.81 -3.08 26.56
C GLY A 256 35.48 -3.58 27.86
N THR A 257 36.68 -4.15 27.82
CA THR A 257 37.34 -4.69 29.02
C THR A 257 38.61 -3.90 29.36
N GLY A 258 38.47 -2.78 30.07
CA GLY A 258 39.63 -1.94 30.36
C GLY A 258 39.40 -0.82 31.37
N THR A 259 38.83 -1.11 32.54
CA THR A 259 39.07 -0.25 33.72
C THR A 259 39.31 -1.12 34.95
N PRO A 260 40.55 -1.32 35.42
CA PRO A 260 40.81 -1.83 36.75
C PRO A 260 40.82 -0.65 37.72
N SER A 261 39.95 -0.63 38.74
CA SER A 261 40.18 0.28 39.87
C SER A 261 39.65 -0.24 41.21
N ARG A 262 40.63 -0.72 41.98
CA ARG A 262 40.87 -0.55 43.42
C ARG A 262 39.78 -1.00 44.41
N SER A 263 40.06 -2.19 44.95
CA SER A 263 39.76 -2.63 46.31
C SER A 263 40.14 -1.57 47.36
N GLY A 264 39.15 -1.13 48.15
CA GLY A 264 39.38 -0.52 49.46
C GLY A 264 39.32 -1.57 50.58
N PRO A 265 40.11 -1.45 51.67
CA PRO A 265 40.18 -2.46 52.72
C PRO A 265 38.99 -2.37 53.70
N PRO A 266 38.67 -3.46 54.42
CA PRO A 266 37.52 -3.51 55.32
C PRO A 266 37.79 -2.77 56.64
N ARG A 267 36.77 -2.06 57.14
CA ARG A 267 36.81 -1.29 58.39
C ARG A 267 36.36 -2.19 59.56
N ALA A 268 37.15 -2.19 60.63
CA ALA A 268 36.99 -3.01 61.82
C ALA A 268 35.77 -2.61 62.69
N THR A 269 35.28 -3.62 63.40
CA THR A 269 34.24 -3.62 64.43
C THR A 269 34.58 -2.73 65.63
N SER A 270 33.57 -2.09 66.22
CA SER A 270 33.64 -1.63 67.61
C SER A 270 32.31 -1.91 68.31
N ALA A 271 32.38 -2.78 69.31
CA ALA A 271 31.33 -3.02 70.29
C ALA A 271 31.45 -1.96 71.39
N CYS A 272 30.33 -1.36 71.81
CA CYS A 272 30.24 -0.63 73.06
C CYS A 272 29.05 -1.14 73.86
N ARG A 273 29.36 -1.71 75.03
CA ARG A 273 28.46 -1.91 76.15
C ARG A 273 28.23 -0.57 76.84
N GLN A 274 26.99 -0.24 77.16
CA GLN A 274 26.45 -0.14 78.53
C GLN A 274 24.94 0.11 78.46
#